data_AF-A0AAD9GTY5-F1
#
_entry.id   AF-A0AAD9GTY5-F1
#
_cell.length_a   1.000
_cell.length_b   1.000
_cell.length_c   1.000
_cell.angle_alpha   90.00
_cell.angle_beta   90.00
_cell.angle_gamma   90.00
#
_symmetry.space_group_name_H-M   'P 1'
#
loop_
_entity.id
_entity.type
_entity.pdbx_description
1 polymer ?
#
loop_
_entity_poly.entity_id
_entity_poly.type
_entity_poly.pdbx_seq_one_letter_code
_entity_poly.pdbx_strand_id
1 'polypeptide(L)' 'MIGFSKGHWEHPVEAHGDKRNVEDLARWRKLVDYGNQKDRLLLCEQAGILESFKDKGNLIPIAPDVNTL' A
#
# COMPACT_ATOMS: atom_id res chain seq x y z
N MET A 1 -5.02 12.91 3.70
CA MET A 1 -6.24 12.12 3.44
C MET A 1 -5.87 10.89 2.64
N ILE A 2 -6.26 9.70 3.10
CA ILE A 2 -6.01 8.40 2.45
C ILE A 2 -7.35 7.70 2.26
N GLY A 3 -7.61 7.15 1.08
CA GLY A 3 -8.84 6.40 0.78
C GLY A 3 -8.59 4.90 0.69
N PHE A 4 -9.01 4.15 1.70
CA PHE A 4 -8.94 2.69 1.70
C PHE A 4 -10.20 2.10 1.06
N SER A 5 -10.05 1.10 0.19
CA SER A 5 -11.20 0.23 -0.14
C SER A 5 -11.57 -0.61 1.07
N LYS A 6 -12.84 -1.03 1.16
CA LYS A 6 -13.33 -1.91 2.22
C LYS A 6 -12.40 -3.09 2.55
N GLY A 7 -11.99 -3.89 1.56
CA GLY A 7 -11.07 -5.02 1.79
C GLY A 7 -9.77 -4.63 2.49
N HIS A 8 -9.08 -3.61 1.98
CA HIS A 8 -7.84 -3.11 2.57
C HIS A 8 -7.99 -2.55 3.99
N TRP A 9 -9.19 -2.07 4.35
CA TRP A 9 -9.45 -1.56 5.71
C TRP A 9 -9.83 -2.67 6.68
N GLU A 10 -10.71 -3.58 6.27
CA GLU A 10 -11.23 -4.65 7.13
C GLU A 10 -10.27 -5.84 7.26
N HIS A 11 -9.35 -5.99 6.31
CA HIS A 11 -8.34 -7.07 6.26
C HIS A 11 -6.90 -6.52 6.27
N PRO A 12 -6.49 -5.79 7.33
CA PRO A 12 -5.22 -5.08 7.34
C PRO A 12 -4.02 -6.02 7.29
N VAL A 13 -4.10 -7.19 7.93
CA VAL A 13 -3.00 -8.17 7.95
C VAL A 13 -2.73 -8.73 6.55
N GLU A 14 -3.77 -9.03 5.79
CA GLU A 14 -3.64 -9.50 4.40
C GLU A 14 -3.11 -8.40 3.46
N ALA A 15 -3.35 -7.13 3.80
CA ALA A 15 -2.84 -5.97 3.07
C ALA A 15 -1.35 -5.66 3.31
N HIS A 16 -0.72 -6.31 4.29
CA HIS A 16 0.74 -6.22 4.53
C HIS A 16 1.52 -7.06 3.50
N GLY A 17 2.81 -6.77 3.34
CA GLY A 17 3.73 -7.53 2.49
C GLY A 17 4.55 -6.66 1.52
N ASP A 18 5.48 -7.30 0.82
CA ASP A 18 6.26 -6.64 -0.24
C ASP A 18 5.51 -6.78 -1.58
N LYS A 19 5.09 -5.66 -2.17
CA LYS A 19 4.41 -5.67 -3.48
C LYS A 19 5.33 -6.10 -4.64
N ARG A 20 6.64 -6.22 -4.41
CA ARG A 20 7.60 -6.83 -5.34
C ARG A 20 7.62 -8.35 -5.24
N ASN A 21 7.13 -8.93 -4.15
CA ASN A 21 6.89 -10.35 -4.03
C ASN A 21 5.55 -10.70 -4.70
N VAL A 22 5.56 -11.70 -5.58
CA VAL A 22 4.41 -12.02 -6.44
C VAL A 22 3.23 -12.58 -5.62
N GLU A 23 3.52 -13.36 -4.59
CA GLU A 23 2.53 -13.98 -3.72
C GLU A 23 1.82 -12.92 -2.86
N ASP A 24 2.58 -12.00 -2.29
CA ASP A 24 2.07 -10.87 -1.52
C ASP A 24 1.22 -9.94 -2.39
N LEU A 25 1.68 -9.62 -3.60
CA LEU A 25 0.93 -8.82 -4.55
C LEU A 25 -0.39 -9.51 -4.97
N ALA A 26 -0.35 -10.83 -5.19
CA ALA A 26 -1.55 -11.60 -5.52
C ALA A 26 -2.57 -11.61 -4.37
N ARG A 27 -2.11 -11.78 -3.12
CA ARG A 27 -2.95 -11.66 -1.92
C ARG A 27 -3.55 -10.26 -1.81
N TRP A 28 -2.74 -9.23 -1.98
CA TRP A 28 -3.15 -7.83 -1.92
C TRP A 28 -4.23 -7.52 -2.98
N ARG A 29 -4.07 -8.01 -4.21
CA ARG A 29 -5.03 -7.80 -5.30
C ARG A 29 -6.42 -8.39 -5.01
N LYS A 30 -6.48 -9.54 -4.34
CA LYS A 30 -7.77 -10.17 -3.96
C LYS A 30 -8.59 -9.33 -2.99
N LEU A 31 -7.98 -8.36 -2.30
CA LEU A 31 -8.72 -7.47 -1.40
C LEU A 31 -9.73 -6.59 -2.13
N VAL A 32 -9.61 -6.44 -3.45
CA VAL A 32 -10.61 -5.73 -4.28
C VAL A 32 -11.96 -6.45 -4.32
N ASP A 33 -11.98 -7.75 -4.08
CA ASP A 33 -13.21 -8.56 -4.11
C ASP A 33 -14.12 -8.26 -2.91
N TYR A 34 -13.57 -7.64 -1.85
CA TYR A 34 -14.34 -7.19 -0.71
C TYR A 34 -14.91 -5.79 -0.95
N GLY A 35 -16.16 -5.76 -1.43
CA GLY A 35 -16.94 -4.55 -1.66
C GLY A 35 -16.78 -4.01 -3.08
N ASN A 36 -17.15 -2.75 -3.28
CA ASN A 36 -17.04 -2.06 -4.56
C ASN A 36 -16.40 -0.67 -4.40
N GLN A 37 -16.27 0.07 -5.51
CA GLN A 37 -15.62 1.38 -5.52
C GLN A 37 -16.24 2.40 -4.56
N LYS A 38 -17.54 2.27 -4.24
CA LYS A 38 -18.26 3.16 -3.31
C LYS A 38 -18.01 2.82 -1.84
N ASP A 39 -17.55 1.60 -1.55
CA ASP A 39 -17.26 1.15 -0.19
C ASP A 39 -15.83 1.56 0.21
N ARG A 40 -15.64 2.86 0.44
CA ARG A 40 -14.34 3.41 0.83
C ARG A 40 -14.40 4.07 2.20
N LEU A 41 -13.35 3.84 2.98
CA LEU A 41 -13.07 4.62 4.18
C LEU A 41 -12.09 5.74 3.82
N LEU A 42 -12.46 6.98 4.18
CA LEU A 42 -11.58 8.13 4.08
C LEU A 42 -10.94 8.40 5.44
N LEU A 43 -9.63 8.21 5.54
CA LEU A 43 -8.84 8.57 6.70
C LEU A 43 -8.32 10.00 6.54
N CYS A 44 -8.87 10.92 7.32
CA CYS A 44 -8.61 12.36 7.25
C CYS A 44 -7.80 12.84 8.45
N GLU A 45 -6.64 12.24 8.67
CA GLU A 45 -5.75 12.57 9.79
C GLU A 45 -4.52 13.38 9.33
N GLN A 46 -3.98 14.18 10.24
CA GLN A 46 -2.69 14.84 10.12
C GLN A 46 -1.66 14.14 11.00
N ALA A 47 -0.39 14.17 10.59
CA ALA A 47 0.71 13.65 11.38
C ALA A 47 1.79 14.73 11.54
N GLY A 48 2.40 14.79 12.73
CA GLY A 48 3.61 15.58 12.96
C GLY A 48 4.82 14.90 12.32
N ILE A 49 5.70 15.68 11.69
CA ILE A 49 6.97 15.16 11.18
C ILE A 49 7.89 14.93 12.38
N LEU A 50 8.25 13.67 12.63
CA LEU A 50 9.18 13.31 13.70
C LEU A 50 10.65 13.46 13.26
N GLU A 51 10.97 13.07 12.02
CA GLU A 51 12.32 13.08 11.46
C GLU A 51 12.29 13.33 9.95
N SER A 52 13.35 13.93 9.40
CA SER A 52 13.55 14.15 7.97
C SER A 52 15.03 13.99 7.60
N PHE A 53 15.31 13.19 6.60
CA PHE A 53 16.67 12.91 6.11
C PHE A 53 16.69 12.88 4.57
N LYS A 54 17.88 13.01 4.00
CA LYS A 54 18.10 12.98 2.54
C LYS A 54 19.23 12.01 2.21
N ASP A 55 18.88 10.75 1.98
CA ASP A 55 19.75 9.72 1.41
C ASP A 55 18.87 8.54 0.97
N LYS A 56 19.42 7.59 0.21
CA LYS A 56 18.75 6.32 -0.15
C LYS A 56 18.45 5.45 1.07
N GLY A 57 19.14 5.67 2.20
CA GLY A 57 19.04 4.83 3.38
C GLY A 57 19.32 3.37 3.04
N ASN A 58 18.39 2.48 3.42
CA ASN A 58 18.47 1.04 3.16
C ASN A 58 17.61 0.60 1.96
N LEU A 59 17.16 1.53 1.12
CA LEU A 59 16.33 1.20 -0.05
C LEU A 59 17.13 0.40 -1.07
N ILE A 60 16.56 -0.73 -1.50
CA ILE A 60 17.09 -1.55 -2.58
C ILE A 60 16.71 -0.88 -3.91
N PRO A 61 17.68 -0.51 -4.76
CA PRO A 61 17.42 0.06 -6.09
C PRO A 61 16.53 -0.86 -6.92
N ILE A 62 15.64 -0.27 -7.71
CA ILE A 62 14.96 -0.99 -8.78
C ILE A 62 15.80 -0.88 -10.05
N ALA A 63 15.72 -1.90 -10.92
CA ALA A 63 16.34 -1.78 -12.23
C ALA A 63 15.64 -0.66 -13.04
N PRO A 64 16.35 0.09 -13.90
CA PRO A 64 15.78 1.21 -14.65
C PRO A 64 14.60 0.84 -15.55
N ASP A 65 14.49 -0.43 -15.92
CA ASP A 65 13.53 -1.00 -16.87
C ASP A 65 12.36 -1.73 -16.19
N VAL A 66 12.27 -1.68 -14.84
CA VAL A 66 11.13 -2.28 -14.12
C VAL A 66 9.83 -1.61 -14.57
N ASN A 67 8.88 -2.41 -15.06
CA ASN A 67 7.55 -1.96 -15.41
C ASN A 67 6.76 -1.57 -14.14
N THR A 68 6.31 -0.32 -14.08
CA THR A 68 5.63 0.27 -12.91
C THR A 68 4.10 0.27 -13.04
N LEU A 69 3.53 -0.39 -14.06
CA LEU A 69 2.09 -0.37 -14.38
C LEU A 69 1.30 -1.47 -13.66
#